data_AF-A0A521HXV1-F1
#
_entry.id   AF-A0A521HXV1-F1
#
_cell.length_a   1.000
_cell.length_b   1.000
_cell.length_c   1.000
_cell.angle_alpha   90.00
_cell.angle_beta   90.00
_cell.angle_gamma   90.00
#
_symmetry.space_group_name_H-M   'P 1'
#
loop_
_entity.id
_entity.type
_entity.pdbx_description
1 polymer ?
#
loop_
_entity_poly.entity_id
_entity_poly.type
_entity_poly.pdbx_seq_one_letter_code
_entity_poly.pdbx_strand_id
1 'polypeptide(L)'
;MNNVVFGLTPRTKSEDELAAEGWTRRFVGGPPRLNEMLQMYKELGFEIWLEPQAQEEFAEECADCTLALMLFRVIYTRPMQQASG
;
A
#
# COMPACT_ATOMS: atom_id res chain seq x y z
N MET A 1 -3.82 -16.59 3.47
CA MET A 1 -3.44 -15.48 4.36
C MET A 1 -2.26 -14.77 3.72
N ASN A 2 -2.43 -13.57 3.17
CA ASN A 2 -1.29 -12.80 2.65
C ASN A 2 -0.53 -12.24 3.85
N ASN A 3 0.71 -12.70 4.05
CA ASN A 3 1.61 -12.15 5.05
C ASN A 3 2.10 -10.77 4.58
N VAL A 4 1.33 -9.72 4.88
CA VAL A 4 1.85 -8.36 4.83
C VAL A 4 2.84 -8.24 5.97
N VAL A 5 4.13 -8.07 5.65
CA VAL A 5 5.18 -7.91 6.66
C VAL A 5 5.07 -6.49 7.24
N PHE A 6 4.67 -6.42 8.50
CA PHE A 6 4.65 -5.17 9.29
C PHE A 6 6.01 -4.98 9.98
N GLY A 7 6.44 -3.72 10.11
CA GLY A 7 7.78 -3.36 10.60
C GLY A 7 8.38 -2.14 9.91
N LEU A 8 9.57 -1.72 10.35
CA LEU A 8 10.34 -0.56 9.84
C LEU A 8 11.05 -0.88 8.52
N THR A 9 10.32 -1.40 7.55
CA THR A 9 10.86 -1.64 6.21
C THR A 9 10.84 -0.31 5.45
N PRO A 10 11.93 0.08 4.78
CA PRO A 10 11.92 1.26 3.91
C PRO A 10 11.07 1.00 2.67
N ARG A 11 10.55 2.08 2.08
CA ARG A 11 9.88 2.05 0.78
C ARG A 11 10.84 1.56 -0.31
N THR A 12 10.34 0.71 -1.19
CA THR A 12 11.15 0.13 -2.27
C THR A 12 11.03 0.86 -3.60
N LYS A 13 9.89 1.51 -3.86
CA LYS A 13 9.65 2.33 -5.05
C LYS A 13 8.95 3.63 -4.70
N SER A 14 9.34 4.71 -5.37
CA SER A 14 8.67 6.01 -5.30
C SER A 14 7.29 5.97 -5.95
N GLU A 15 6.46 6.98 -5.66
CA GLU A 15 5.14 7.12 -6.28
C GLU A 15 5.24 7.32 -7.79
N ASP A 16 6.25 8.06 -8.26
CA ASP A 16 6.49 8.29 -9.70
C ASP A 16 6.89 7.00 -10.44
N GLU A 17 7.76 6.16 -9.84
CA GLU A 17 8.11 4.86 -10.41
C GLU A 17 6.91 3.92 -10.49
N LEU A 18 6.10 3.88 -9.44
CA LEU A 18 4.87 3.08 -9.41
C LEU A 18 3.86 3.58 -10.46
N ALA A 19 3.68 4.89 -10.59
CA ALA A 19 2.81 5.48 -11.60
C ALA A 19 3.29 5.16 -13.02
N ALA A 20 4.60 5.22 -13.28
CA ALA A 20 5.20 4.85 -14.57
C ALA A 20 4.99 3.36 -14.91
N GLU A 21 4.88 2.49 -13.91
CA GLU A 21 4.55 1.07 -14.05
C GLU A 21 3.04 0.78 -14.16
N GLY A 22 2.20 1.83 -14.18
CA GLY A 22 0.75 1.73 -14.30
C GLY A 22 0.01 1.48 -12.98
N TRP A 23 0.69 1.61 -11.84
CA TRP A 23 0.04 1.54 -10.53
C TRP A 23 -0.64 2.85 -10.16
N THR A 24 -1.79 2.77 -9.51
CA THR A 24 -2.56 3.92 -9.01
C THR A 24 -2.64 3.89 -7.49
N ARG A 25 -2.26 4.99 -6.82
CA ARG A 25 -2.41 5.15 -5.36
C ARG A 25 -3.88 5.16 -4.96
N ARG A 26 -4.27 4.38 -3.93
CA ARG A 26 -5.68 4.20 -3.55
C ARG A 26 -5.99 4.49 -2.09
N PHE A 27 -5.24 3.90 -1.17
CA PHE A 27 -5.58 3.90 0.24
C PHE A 27 -4.32 3.95 1.09
N VAL A 28 -4.40 4.61 2.25
CA VAL A 28 -3.34 4.61 3.26
C VAL A 28 -3.94 4.22 4.59
N GLY A 29 -3.32 3.28 5.29
CA GLY A 29 -3.72 2.94 6.65
C GLY A 29 -3.06 1.70 7.21
N GLY A 30 -3.38 1.39 8.46
CA GLY A 30 -2.98 0.16 9.15
C GLY A 30 -4.13 -0.85 9.32
N PRO A 31 -3.85 -2.02 9.91
CA PRO A 31 -4.88 -2.99 10.30
C PRO A 31 -5.91 -2.42 11.29
N PRO A 32 -7.16 -2.92 11.31
CA PRO A 32 -7.71 -3.97 10.44
C PRO A 32 -8.15 -3.46 9.05
N ARG A 33 -8.35 -2.15 8.88
CA ARG A 33 -8.91 -1.57 7.65
C ARG A 33 -8.06 -1.81 6.41
N LEU A 34 -6.73 -1.81 6.56
CA LEU A 34 -5.83 -2.20 5.46
C LEU A 34 -6.20 -3.58 4.89
N ASN A 35 -6.49 -4.56 5.75
CA ASN A 35 -6.80 -5.93 5.31
C ASN A 35 -8.13 -6.01 4.55
N GLU A 36 -9.12 -5.24 5.00
CA GLU A 36 -10.43 -5.17 4.35
C GLU A 36 -10.31 -4.56 2.95
N MET A 37 -9.56 -3.46 2.81
CA MET A 37 -9.30 -2.82 1.53
C MET A 37 -8.53 -3.73 0.57
N LEU A 38 -7.55 -4.48 1.08
CA LEU A 38 -6.81 -5.48 0.31
C LEU A 38 -7.73 -6.58 -0.24
N GLN A 39 -8.66 -7.07 0.58
CA GLN A 39 -9.62 -8.08 0.14
C GLN A 39 -10.56 -7.51 -0.92
N MET A 40 -11.14 -6.33 -0.66
CA MET A 40 -12.04 -5.65 -1.59
C MET A 40 -11.40 -5.43 -2.97
N TYR A 41 -10.17 -4.89 -3.03
CA TYR A 41 -9.51 -4.66 -4.32
C TYR A 41 -9.18 -5.95 -5.08
N LYS A 42 -8.83 -7.04 -4.38
CA LYS A 42 -8.63 -8.35 -5.03
C LYS A 42 -9.93 -8.89 -5.62
N GLU A 43 -11.02 -8.82 -4.86
CA GLU A 43 -12.35 -9.28 -5.32
C GLU A 43 -12.85 -8.48 -6.53
N LEU A 44 -12.46 -7.20 -6.62
CA LEU A 44 -12.73 -6.33 -7.78
C LEU A 44 -11.80 -6.59 -8.98
N GLY A 45 -10.88 -7.57 -8.91
CA GLY A 45 -10.01 -7.92 -10.02
C GLY A 45 -8.82 -6.98 -10.21
N PHE A 46 -8.30 -6.38 -9.13
CA PHE A 46 -7.07 -5.61 -9.18
C PHE A 46 -5.86 -6.43 -8.71
N GLU A 47 -4.74 -6.20 -9.35
CA GLU A 47 -3.44 -6.47 -8.75
C GLU A 47 -3.14 -5.40 -7.70
N ILE A 48 -2.38 -5.79 -6.67
CA ILE A 48 -2.07 -4.92 -5.53
C ILE A 48 -0.57 -4.87 -5.28
N TRP A 49 -0.06 -3.65 -5.12
CA TRP A 49 1.27 -3.35 -4.60
C TRP A 49 1.15 -2.60 -3.27
N LEU A 50 2.04 -2.91 -2.33
CA LEU A 50 2.08 -2.28 -1.01
C LEU A 50 3.44 -1.63 -0.79
N GLU A 51 3.41 -0.37 -0.34
CA GLU A 51 4.60 0.30 0.19
C GLU A 51 4.36 0.79 1.61
N PRO A 52 5.39 0.89 2.47
CA PRO A 52 5.36 1.72 3.66
C PRO A 52 4.95 3.17 3.35
N GLN A 53 4.19 3.77 4.26
CA GLN A 53 3.98 5.22 4.26
C GLN A 53 5.34 5.89 4.53
N ALA A 54 5.77 6.81 3.68
CA ALA A 54 7.03 7.53 3.87
C ALA A 54 6.91 8.45 5.09
N GLN A 55 8.00 8.64 5.83
CA GLN A 55 7.98 9.43 7.08
C GLN A 55 7.55 10.88 6.82
N GLU A 56 7.99 11.42 5.69
CA GLU A 56 7.71 12.77 5.21
C GLU A 56 6.24 12.97 4.81
N GLU A 57 5.49 11.88 4.59
CA GLU A 57 4.07 11.92 4.29
C GLU A 57 3.18 11.86 5.55
N PHE A 58 3.76 11.70 6.75
CA PHE A 58 3.00 11.82 7.99
C PHE A 58 2.86 13.30 8.38
N ALA A 59 1.75 13.64 9.02
CA ALA A 59 1.63 14.92 9.70
C ALA A 59 2.76 15.06 10.75
N GLU A 60 3.24 16.27 11.00
CA GLU A 60 4.38 16.52 11.91
C GLU A 60 4.17 15.87 13.29
N GLU A 61 2.94 15.89 13.80
CA GLU A 61 2.52 15.26 15.06
C GLU A 61 2.67 13.73 15.11
N CYS A 62 2.76 13.08 13.94
CA CYS A 62 2.87 11.64 13.76
C CYS A 62 4.19 11.21 13.12
N ALA A 63 5.05 12.14 12.70
CA ALA A 63 6.28 11.85 11.97
C ALA A 63 7.27 10.99 12.79
N ASP A 64 7.26 11.13 14.12
CA ASP A 64 8.07 10.32 15.04
C ASP A 64 7.32 9.13 15.65
N CYS A 65 6.08 8.87 15.19
CA CYS A 65 5.28 7.75 15.70
C CYS A 65 5.78 6.44 15.09
N THR A 66 6.70 5.76 15.79
CA THR A 66 7.24 4.46 15.37
C THR A 66 6.14 3.45 15.07
N LEU A 67 5.04 3.46 15.82
CA LEU A 67 3.90 2.57 15.58
C LEU A 67 3.25 2.84 14.23
N ALA A 68 3.07 4.10 13.86
CA ALA A 68 2.51 4.48 12.56
C ALA A 68 3.46 4.08 11.42
N LEU A 69 4.77 4.33 11.56
CA LEU A 69 5.80 3.91 10.60
C LEU A 69 5.83 2.38 10.41
N MET A 70 5.64 1.62 11.48
CA MET A 70 5.63 0.15 11.42
C MET A 70 4.36 -0.42 10.76
N LEU A 71 3.20 0.21 10.97
CA LEU A 71 1.91 -0.37 10.62
C LEU A 71 1.30 0.17 9.33
N PHE A 72 1.54 1.42 8.98
CA PHE A 72 0.81 2.05 7.88
C PHE A 72 1.44 1.65 6.54
N ARG A 73 0.56 1.35 5.59
CA ARG A 73 0.92 1.01 4.22
C ARG A 73 0.07 1.82 3.27
N VAL A 74 0.63 2.09 2.10
CA VAL A 74 -0.05 2.62 0.93
C VAL A 74 -0.42 1.45 0.03
N ILE A 75 -1.71 1.34 -0.29
CA ILE A 75 -2.21 0.43 -1.33
C ILE A 75 -2.12 1.15 -2.67
N TYR A 76 -1.42 0.51 -3.59
CA TYR A 76 -1.48 0.82 -5.02
C TYR A 76 -2.18 -0.32 -5.76
N THR A 77 -3.00 0.03 -6.75
CA THR A 77 -3.71 -0.95 -7.57
C THR A 77 -3.47 -0.72 -9.05
N ARG A 78 -3.51 -1.80 -9.83
CA ARG A 78 -3.64 -1.73 -11.28
C ARG A 78 -4.62 -2.81 -11.74
N PRO A 79 -5.37 -2.58 -12.85
CA PRO A 79 -6.28 -3.60 -13.36
C PRO A 79 -5.52 -4.89 -13.63
N MET A 80 -6.04 -6.02 -13.15
CA MET A 80 -5.49 -7.31 -13.53
C MET A 80 -5.69 -7.47 -15.04
N GLN A 81 -4.62 -7.69 -15.79
CA GLN A 81 -4.75 -8.03 -17.21
C GLN A 81 -5.52 -9.35 -17.27
N GLN A 82 -6.80 -9.28 -17.64
CA GLN A 82 -7.59 -10.47 -17.86
C GLN A 82 -6.91 -11.24 -18.98
N ALA A 83 -6.46 -12.47 -18.70
CA ALA A 83 -6.03 -13.37 -19.75
C ALA A 83 -7.25 -13.60 -20.66
N SER A 84 -7.21 -13.01 -21.84
CA SER A 84 -8.21 -13.24 -22.89
C SER A 84 -8.21 -14.72 -23.25
N GLY A 85 -9.28 -15.42 -22.89
CA GLY A 85 -9.78 -16.65 -23.54
C GLY A 85 -8.89 -17.89 -23.47
#